data_AF-A0A8H3D2T1-F1
#
_entry.id   AF-A0A8H3D2T1-F1
#
_cell.length_a   1.000
_cell.length_b   1.000
_cell.length_c   1.000
_cell.angle_alpha   90.00
_cell.angle_beta   90.00
_cell.angle_gamma   90.00
#
_symmetry.space_group_name_H-M   'P 1'
#
loop_
_entity.id
_entity.type
_entity.pdbx_description
1 polymer ?
#
loop_
_entity_poly.entity_id
_entity_poly.type
_entity_poly.pdbx_seq_one_letter_code
_entity_poly.pdbx_strand_id
1 'polypeptide(L)'
;MPFPKTVQKQTTALTKKFDKCMNKLERLYTTGRYDEYLALREGEFTAIYQDACTLVREADAASAPYRAVLLDVLQPIIDEFIAEDGAIDVGCLTFRIQDYRNEPIVIKDRRVTQNPTARRLADDEAEDPKPHPRSNPFAIFSFNPPNLTATPADRSAMPIYDARCEISSVRDRRDRHFERCETDCVVDMQMSSGGSCLAVLGWVETKIHSRNRRTGKFPAPWISYHFPDDPKSKFTDVMQWGRRMEVGLAGVPRHMALDESQRLIFVADNDRIKSFEWASANGSYHKRPLAMHTLRSKRFDGPIATLPGNTLICAGTGSVALWSLDQLETHGLKRGQNIGKTIFIDDECDYDSDCDHIPHLEYSSGSAHTSEIAFANERKFKPGVWQVLPHSPSTVLATGRMERNCVAIDLEHGGKTTTRYQGHSGFVSGISISDVDPRVFLTS
;
A
#
# COMPACT_ATOMS: atom_id res chain seq x y z
N MET A 1 -38.36 1.19 -4.00
CA MET A 1 -39.52 0.38 -4.48
C MET A 1 -39.93 -0.59 -3.39
N PRO A 2 -41.22 -0.91 -3.22
CA PRO A 2 -41.67 -1.87 -2.22
C PRO A 2 -41.40 -3.33 -2.67
N PHE A 3 -41.02 -4.19 -1.73
CA PHE A 3 -40.83 -5.61 -1.98
C PHE A 3 -42.18 -6.31 -2.24
N PRO A 4 -42.20 -7.41 -3.02
CA PRO A 4 -43.30 -8.37 -2.99
C PRO A 4 -43.52 -8.87 -1.56
N LYS A 5 -44.77 -9.09 -1.15
CA LYS A 5 -45.13 -9.48 0.23
C LYS A 5 -44.38 -10.73 0.72
N THR A 6 -44.11 -11.67 -0.18
CA THR A 6 -43.34 -12.89 0.08
C THR A 6 -41.88 -12.59 0.42
N VAL A 7 -41.20 -11.80 -0.43
CA VAL A 7 -39.81 -11.36 -0.25
C VAL A 7 -39.68 -10.51 1.01
N GLN A 8 -40.63 -9.61 1.28
CA GLN A 8 -40.64 -8.80 2.49
C GLN A 8 -40.69 -9.66 3.75
N LYS A 9 -41.54 -10.70 3.75
CA LYS A 9 -41.66 -11.64 4.87
C LYS A 9 -40.39 -12.47 5.07
N GLN A 10 -39.78 -12.95 3.99
CA GLN A 10 -38.51 -13.72 4.05
C GLN A 10 -37.37 -12.85 4.56
N THR A 11 -37.23 -11.64 4.04
CA THR A 11 -36.17 -10.69 4.44
C THR A 11 -36.31 -10.33 5.91
N THR A 12 -37.51 -9.98 6.38
CA THR A 12 -37.76 -9.66 7.80
C THR A 12 -37.47 -10.86 8.71
N ALA A 13 -37.82 -12.07 8.28
CA ALA A 13 -37.53 -13.27 9.05
C ALA A 13 -36.01 -13.56 9.12
N LEU A 14 -35.28 -13.32 8.03
CA LEU A 14 -33.84 -13.48 7.96
C LEU A 14 -33.10 -12.48 8.85
N THR A 15 -33.43 -11.19 8.77
CA THR A 15 -32.83 -10.16 9.64
C THR A 15 -33.08 -10.48 11.11
N LYS A 16 -34.30 -10.91 11.47
CA LYS A 16 -34.60 -11.30 12.86
C LYS A 16 -33.81 -12.54 13.32
N LYS A 17 -33.60 -13.52 12.44
CA LYS A 17 -32.75 -14.68 12.74
C LYS A 17 -31.29 -14.26 12.91
N PHE A 18 -30.80 -13.39 12.04
CA PHE A 18 -29.45 -12.84 12.10
C PHE A 18 -29.20 -12.10 13.41
N ASP A 19 -30.06 -11.15 13.79
CA ASP A 19 -29.93 -10.41 15.05
C ASP A 19 -29.88 -11.36 16.26
N LYS A 20 -30.73 -12.39 16.26
CA LYS A 20 -30.74 -13.39 17.34
C LYS A 20 -29.46 -14.22 17.35
N CYS A 21 -28.92 -14.57 16.19
CA CYS A 21 -27.66 -15.31 16.06
C CYS A 21 -26.49 -14.47 16.58
N MET A 22 -26.38 -13.20 16.17
CA MET A 22 -25.32 -12.29 16.59
C MET A 22 -25.31 -12.06 18.11
N ASN A 23 -26.48 -11.84 18.72
CA ASN A 23 -26.59 -11.72 20.18
C ASN A 23 -26.12 -12.97 20.92
N LYS A 24 -26.34 -14.17 20.36
CA LYS A 24 -25.83 -15.42 20.95
C LYS A 24 -24.31 -15.53 20.78
N LEU A 25 -23.79 -15.21 19.61
CA LEU A 25 -22.35 -15.25 19.32
C LEU A 25 -21.58 -14.29 20.23
N GLU A 26 -22.05 -13.05 20.39
CA GLU A 26 -21.46 -12.08 21.31
C GLU A 26 -21.45 -12.60 22.76
N ARG A 27 -22.55 -13.22 23.21
CA ARG A 27 -22.62 -13.83 24.54
C ARG A 27 -21.65 -15.00 24.71
N LEU A 28 -21.50 -15.86 23.71
CA LEU A 28 -20.57 -16.99 23.76
C LEU A 28 -19.12 -16.51 23.78
N TYR A 29 -18.80 -15.48 22.98
CA TYR A 29 -17.48 -14.87 22.93
C TYR A 29 -17.10 -14.22 24.27
N THR A 30 -17.99 -13.38 24.81
CA THR A 30 -17.77 -12.69 26.10
C THR A 30 -17.67 -13.63 27.30
N THR A 31 -18.26 -14.83 27.21
CA THR A 31 -18.17 -15.87 28.25
C THR A 31 -17.03 -16.86 28.02
N GLY A 32 -16.22 -16.67 26.98
CA GLY A 32 -15.06 -17.52 26.66
C GLY A 32 -15.41 -18.93 26.18
N ARG A 33 -16.66 -19.15 25.71
CA ARG A 33 -17.16 -20.46 25.24
C ARG A 33 -16.91 -20.62 23.75
N TYR A 34 -15.64 -20.68 23.36
CA TYR A 34 -15.22 -20.60 21.95
C TYR A 34 -15.64 -21.80 21.10
N ASP A 35 -15.67 -23.03 21.65
CA ASP A 35 -16.09 -24.21 20.87
C ASP A 35 -17.56 -24.12 20.45
N GLU A 36 -18.41 -23.62 21.35
CA GLU A 36 -19.84 -23.39 21.06
C GLU A 36 -20.05 -22.18 20.16
N TYR A 37 -19.19 -21.17 20.26
CA TYR A 37 -19.16 -20.04 19.34
C TYR A 37 -18.92 -20.53 17.90
N LEU A 38 -17.89 -21.37 17.71
CA LEU A 38 -17.55 -21.94 16.40
C LEU A 38 -18.66 -22.84 15.86
N ALA A 39 -19.22 -23.73 16.69
CA ALA A 39 -20.32 -24.60 16.27
C ALA A 39 -21.59 -23.80 15.88
N LEU A 40 -21.89 -22.71 16.60
CA LEU A 40 -23.01 -21.83 16.27
C LEU A 40 -22.78 -21.05 14.97
N ARG A 41 -21.54 -20.61 14.71
CA ARG A 41 -21.13 -19.98 13.45
C ARG A 41 -21.28 -20.95 12.29
N GLU A 42 -20.64 -22.12 12.35
CA GLU A 42 -20.66 -23.12 11.27
C GLU A 42 -22.07 -23.64 10.98
N GLY A 43 -22.92 -23.76 12.00
CA GLY A 43 -24.29 -24.24 11.87
C GLY A 43 -25.31 -23.15 11.58
N GLU A 44 -25.72 -22.42 12.63
CA GLU A 44 -26.85 -21.48 12.54
C GLU A 44 -26.53 -20.28 11.66
N PHE A 45 -25.32 -19.70 11.78
CA PHE A 45 -24.98 -18.48 11.03
C PHE A 45 -24.75 -18.75 9.55
N THR A 46 -24.01 -19.81 9.19
CA THR A 46 -23.83 -20.24 7.79
C THR A 46 -25.17 -20.46 7.08
N ALA A 47 -26.15 -21.06 7.76
CA ALA A 47 -27.48 -21.27 7.17
C ALA A 47 -28.21 -19.94 6.89
N ILE A 48 -28.12 -18.96 7.80
CA ILE A 48 -28.70 -17.62 7.62
C ILE A 48 -28.04 -16.91 6.43
N TYR A 49 -26.72 -17.00 6.33
CA TYR A 49 -25.95 -16.45 5.22
C TYR A 49 -26.34 -17.09 3.87
N GLN A 50 -26.43 -18.41 3.81
CA GLN A 50 -26.85 -19.15 2.60
C GLN A 50 -28.26 -18.76 2.16
N ASP A 51 -29.19 -18.64 3.10
CA ASP A 51 -30.56 -18.19 2.83
C ASP A 51 -30.59 -16.76 2.26
N ALA A 52 -29.81 -15.84 2.84
CA ALA A 52 -29.70 -14.46 2.36
C ALA A 52 -29.13 -14.39 0.93
N CYS A 53 -28.03 -15.11 0.67
CA CYS A 53 -27.42 -15.18 -0.65
C CYS A 53 -28.33 -15.84 -1.70
N THR A 54 -29.14 -16.82 -1.29
CA THR A 54 -30.12 -17.46 -2.18
C THR A 54 -31.21 -16.46 -2.58
N LEU A 55 -31.72 -15.67 -1.62
CA LEU A 55 -32.77 -14.69 -1.88
C LEU A 55 -32.31 -13.57 -2.82
N VAL A 56 -31.06 -13.11 -2.69
CA VAL A 56 -30.44 -12.17 -3.65
C VAL A 56 -30.30 -12.81 -5.02
N ARG A 57 -29.77 -14.04 -5.11
CA ARG A 57 -29.61 -14.77 -6.37
C ARG A 57 -30.92 -15.00 -7.12
N GLU A 58 -31.99 -15.34 -6.42
CA GLU A 58 -33.31 -15.51 -7.02
C GLU A 58 -33.85 -14.19 -7.59
N ALA A 59 -33.66 -13.08 -6.87
CA ALA A 59 -34.04 -11.76 -7.35
C ALA A 59 -33.23 -11.33 -8.58
N ASP A 60 -31.93 -11.63 -8.60
CA ASP A 60 -31.05 -11.33 -9.74
C ASP A 60 -31.37 -12.19 -10.97
N ALA A 61 -31.58 -13.50 -10.78
CA ALA A 61 -31.98 -14.41 -11.86
C ALA A 61 -33.31 -13.99 -12.50
N ALA A 62 -34.24 -13.45 -11.70
CA ALA A 62 -35.51 -12.91 -12.17
C ALA A 62 -35.40 -11.47 -12.72
N SER A 63 -34.20 -10.87 -12.73
CA SER A 63 -33.97 -9.45 -13.06
C SER A 63 -34.91 -8.51 -12.32
N ALA A 64 -35.20 -8.84 -11.06
CA ALA A 64 -36.23 -8.18 -10.27
C ALA A 64 -35.94 -6.68 -10.12
N PRO A 65 -36.96 -5.80 -10.21
CA PRO A 65 -36.77 -4.35 -10.10
C PRO A 65 -36.41 -3.88 -8.68
N TYR A 66 -36.52 -4.77 -7.68
CA TYR A 66 -36.19 -4.51 -6.27
C TYR A 66 -34.84 -5.07 -5.81
N ARG A 67 -34.03 -5.65 -6.71
CA ARG A 67 -32.77 -6.33 -6.36
C ARG A 67 -31.79 -5.46 -5.56
N ALA A 68 -31.62 -4.18 -5.94
CA ALA A 68 -30.71 -3.27 -5.27
C ALA A 68 -31.14 -3.00 -3.82
N VAL A 69 -32.43 -2.75 -3.62
CA VAL A 69 -33.00 -2.52 -2.28
C VAL A 69 -32.94 -3.80 -1.43
N LEU A 70 -33.08 -4.97 -2.05
CA LEU A 70 -32.96 -6.26 -1.35
C LEU A 70 -31.52 -6.51 -0.90
N LEU A 71 -30.54 -6.22 -1.75
CA LEU A 71 -29.12 -6.31 -1.41
C LEU A 71 -28.79 -5.38 -0.25
N ASP A 72 -29.21 -4.11 -0.29
CA ASP A 72 -28.98 -3.15 0.80
C ASP A 72 -29.49 -3.66 2.16
N VAL A 73 -30.65 -4.33 2.17
CA VAL A 73 -31.24 -4.85 3.42
C VAL A 73 -30.50 -6.09 3.94
N LEU A 74 -29.94 -6.92 3.05
CA LEU A 74 -29.24 -8.16 3.41
C LEU A 74 -27.73 -7.97 3.56
N GLN A 75 -27.19 -6.83 3.12
CA GLN A 75 -25.76 -6.52 3.16
C GLN A 75 -25.13 -6.71 4.55
N PRO A 76 -25.76 -6.33 5.68
CA PRO A 76 -25.18 -6.56 7.01
C PRO A 76 -24.94 -8.04 7.33
N ILE A 77 -25.81 -8.95 6.84
CA ILE A 77 -25.64 -10.40 7.03
C ILE A 77 -24.46 -10.90 6.21
N ILE A 78 -24.31 -10.39 4.99
CA ILE A 78 -23.27 -10.77 4.05
C ILE A 78 -21.90 -10.28 4.55
N ASP A 79 -21.81 -9.03 4.99
CA ASP A 79 -20.58 -8.41 5.49
C ASP A 79 -20.05 -9.13 6.75
N GLU A 80 -20.95 -9.52 7.66
CA GLU A 80 -20.60 -10.19 8.93
C GLU A 80 -20.03 -11.60 8.73
N PHE A 81 -20.39 -12.28 7.64
CA PHE A 81 -19.79 -13.57 7.28
C PHE A 81 -18.40 -13.38 6.67
N ILE A 82 -18.21 -12.32 5.89
CA ILE A 82 -16.95 -12.01 5.21
C ILE A 82 -15.87 -11.51 6.19
N ALA A 83 -16.27 -10.85 7.28
CA ALA A 83 -15.36 -10.22 8.23
C ALA A 83 -14.51 -11.21 9.08
N GLU A 84 -15.01 -12.41 9.40
CA GLU A 84 -14.33 -13.31 10.34
C GLU A 84 -13.80 -14.61 9.73
N ASP A 85 -14.32 -15.08 8.59
CA ASP A 85 -14.00 -16.43 8.12
C ASP A 85 -12.68 -16.54 7.36
N GLY A 86 -11.97 -15.43 7.11
CA GLY A 86 -10.57 -15.41 6.67
C GLY A 86 -10.16 -16.26 5.44
N ALA A 87 -11.07 -16.98 4.77
CA ALA A 87 -10.77 -18.01 3.77
C ALA A 87 -12.01 -18.72 3.17
N ILE A 88 -13.24 -18.19 3.24
CA ILE A 88 -14.30 -18.70 2.36
C ILE A 88 -14.38 -17.81 1.13
N ASP A 89 -13.78 -18.34 0.08
CA ASP A 89 -13.89 -17.93 -1.32
C ASP A 89 -15.36 -18.01 -1.75
N VAL A 90 -16.15 -17.04 -1.30
CA VAL A 90 -17.43 -16.74 -1.93
C VAL A 90 -17.04 -15.99 -3.18
N GLY A 91 -17.01 -16.72 -4.30
CA GLY A 91 -16.78 -16.18 -5.62
C GLY A 91 -17.53 -14.87 -5.78
N CYS A 92 -16.80 -13.76 -5.68
CA CYS A 92 -17.25 -12.48 -6.14
C CYS A 92 -17.38 -12.66 -7.65
N LEU A 93 -18.62 -12.89 -8.09
CA LEU A 93 -19.05 -12.74 -9.47
C LEU A 93 -18.71 -11.30 -9.89
N THR A 94 -17.49 -11.10 -10.35
CA THR A 94 -17.21 -10.03 -11.29
C THR A 94 -17.91 -10.47 -12.58
N PHE A 95 -19.10 -9.91 -12.80
CA PHE A 95 -19.82 -10.06 -14.06
C PHE A 95 -18.90 -9.63 -15.20
N ARG A 96 -18.46 -10.58 -16.03
CA ARG A 96 -17.97 -10.25 -17.37
C ARG A 96 -19.12 -9.60 -18.12
N ILE A 97 -18.92 -8.39 -18.59
CA ILE A 97 -19.73 -7.84 -19.68
C ILE A 97 -19.49 -8.75 -20.89
N GLN A 98 -20.59 -9.19 -21.49
CA GLN A 98 -20.69 -10.19 -22.56
C GLN A 98 -19.56 -10.12 -23.59
N ASP A 99 -18.88 -11.25 -23.81
CA ASP A 99 -17.93 -11.45 -24.89
C ASP A 99 -18.65 -12.09 -26.10
N TYR A 100 -18.31 -11.64 -27.31
CA TYR A 100 -19.08 -11.77 -28.57
C TYR A 100 -19.20 -13.19 -29.18
N ARG A 101 -19.09 -14.27 -28.42
CA ARG A 101 -19.24 -15.65 -28.93
C ARG A 101 -20.39 -16.35 -28.22
N ASN A 102 -21.49 -16.52 -28.96
CA ASN A 102 -22.78 -17.12 -28.57
C ASN A 102 -22.72 -18.62 -28.16
N GLU A 103 -21.79 -19.03 -27.30
CA GLU A 103 -21.81 -20.38 -26.71
C GLU A 103 -21.71 -20.34 -25.18
N PRO A 104 -22.57 -21.10 -24.46
CA PRO A 104 -22.54 -21.15 -23.01
C PRO A 104 -21.39 -22.07 -22.56
N ILE A 105 -20.23 -21.51 -22.23
CA ILE A 105 -19.21 -22.26 -21.49
C ILE A 105 -19.59 -22.23 -20.01
N VAL A 106 -20.22 -23.32 -19.55
CA VAL A 106 -20.36 -23.65 -18.14
C VAL A 106 -18.99 -24.06 -17.63
N ILE A 107 -18.30 -23.19 -16.88
CA ILE A 107 -17.18 -23.62 -16.05
C ILE A 107 -17.78 -24.53 -14.97
N LYS A 108 -17.57 -25.84 -15.10
CA LYS A 108 -17.92 -26.82 -14.08
C LYS A 108 -17.02 -26.60 -12.87
N ASP A 109 -17.63 -26.16 -11.78
CA ASP A 109 -17.09 -26.14 -10.42
C ASP A 109 -16.64 -27.56 -10.02
N ARG A 110 -15.33 -27.86 -10.13
CA ARG A 110 -14.75 -29.14 -9.70
C ARG A 110 -14.34 -29.00 -8.24
N ARG A 111 -15.33 -29.13 -7.34
CA ARG A 111 -15.09 -29.37 -5.91
C ARG A 111 -14.24 -30.63 -5.74
N VAL A 112 -13.06 -30.50 -5.16
CA VAL A 112 -12.43 -31.61 -4.43
C VAL A 112 -12.30 -31.16 -2.99
N THR A 113 -13.29 -31.51 -2.17
CA THR A 113 -13.09 -31.79 -0.76
C THR A 113 -11.95 -32.80 -0.64
N GLN A 114 -10.73 -32.34 -0.35
CA GLN A 114 -9.66 -33.27 0.03
C GLN A 114 -9.84 -33.64 1.49
N ASN A 115 -10.37 -34.85 1.71
CA ASN A 115 -10.21 -35.58 2.96
C ASN A 115 -8.70 -35.71 3.26
N PRO A 116 -8.22 -35.47 4.50
CA PRO A 116 -6.79 -35.49 4.83
C PRO A 116 -6.10 -36.85 4.68
N THR A 117 -6.84 -37.92 4.35
CA THR A 117 -6.34 -39.29 4.29
C THR A 117 -6.01 -39.81 2.89
N ALA A 118 -6.23 -39.04 1.82
CA ALA A 118 -5.94 -39.47 0.45
C ALA A 118 -4.62 -38.91 -0.10
N ARG A 119 -3.53 -39.00 0.67
CA ARG A 119 -2.17 -38.90 0.10
C ARG A 119 -1.76 -40.27 -0.44
N ARG A 120 -2.13 -40.57 -1.68
CA ARG A 120 -1.38 -41.46 -2.59
C ARG A 120 -2.14 -41.60 -3.91
N LEU A 121 -1.39 -41.38 -5.00
CA LEU A 121 -1.72 -41.68 -6.40
C LEU A 121 -2.66 -40.69 -7.09
N ALA A 122 -2.08 -39.59 -7.56
CA ALA A 122 -2.47 -38.96 -8.82
C ALA A 122 -1.21 -38.35 -9.43
N ASP A 123 -0.65 -39.05 -10.41
CA ASP A 123 0.40 -38.58 -11.31
C ASP A 123 -0.12 -37.44 -12.19
N ASP A 124 0.76 -36.49 -12.50
CA ASP A 124 0.75 -35.61 -13.68
C ASP A 124 -0.60 -35.02 -14.15
N GLU A 125 -1.28 -34.22 -13.32
CA GLU A 125 -2.19 -33.20 -13.88
C GLU A 125 -1.38 -31.95 -14.23
N ALA A 126 -1.35 -31.61 -15.52
CA ALA A 126 -0.67 -30.44 -16.07
C ALA A 126 -1.20 -29.17 -15.38
N GLU A 127 -0.32 -28.42 -14.71
CA GLU A 127 -0.65 -27.08 -14.22
C GLU A 127 -1.18 -26.25 -15.39
N ASP A 128 -2.35 -25.62 -15.22
CA ASP A 128 -2.84 -24.62 -16.16
C ASP A 128 -1.72 -23.61 -16.42
N PRO A 129 -1.45 -23.25 -17.69
CA PRO A 129 -0.32 -22.41 -18.04
C PRO A 129 -0.45 -21.06 -17.33
N LYS A 130 0.40 -20.85 -16.33
CA LYS A 130 0.51 -19.56 -15.64
C LYS A 130 0.99 -18.54 -16.67
N PRO A 131 0.26 -17.42 -16.89
CA PRO A 131 0.69 -16.36 -17.79
C PRO A 131 2.07 -15.81 -17.42
N HIS A 132 2.42 -15.89 -16.12
CA HIS A 132 3.75 -15.62 -15.62
C HIS A 132 4.13 -16.62 -14.49
N PRO A 133 5.39 -17.07 -14.36
CA PRO A 133 5.79 -18.06 -13.35
C PRO A 133 5.55 -17.64 -11.89
N ARG A 134 5.37 -16.34 -11.64
CA ARG A 134 5.10 -15.73 -10.33
C ARG A 134 3.71 -15.14 -10.18
N SER A 135 2.83 -15.23 -11.18
CA SER A 135 1.46 -14.74 -11.05
C SER A 135 0.59 -15.72 -10.29
N ASN A 136 -0.37 -15.20 -9.51
CA ASN A 136 -1.45 -16.00 -8.96
C ASN A 136 -2.30 -16.58 -10.12
N PRO A 137 -2.73 -17.85 -10.07
CA PRO A 137 -3.67 -18.43 -11.05
C PRO A 137 -4.99 -17.65 -11.22
N PHE A 138 -5.33 -16.74 -10.30
CA PHE A 138 -6.51 -15.87 -10.36
C PHE A 138 -6.22 -14.45 -10.88
N ALA A 139 -5.00 -14.17 -11.36
CA ALA A 139 -4.68 -12.87 -11.95
C ALA A 139 -5.50 -12.65 -13.23
N ILE A 140 -6.46 -11.72 -13.19
CA ILE A 140 -7.25 -11.32 -14.35
C ILE A 140 -6.46 -10.28 -15.12
N PHE A 141 -5.96 -10.65 -16.30
CA PHE A 141 -5.32 -9.73 -17.23
C PHE A 141 -6.38 -9.13 -18.16
N SER A 142 -6.31 -7.82 -18.42
CA SER A 142 -7.07 -7.23 -19.51
C SER A 142 -6.60 -7.85 -20.83
N PHE A 143 -7.51 -8.45 -21.60
CA PHE A 143 -7.20 -9.02 -22.91
C PHE A 143 -6.94 -7.95 -23.98
N ASN A 144 -7.30 -6.70 -23.70
CA ASN A 144 -6.99 -5.52 -24.50
C ASN A 144 -6.43 -4.44 -23.57
N PRO A 145 -5.18 -4.55 -23.10
CA PRO A 145 -4.55 -3.41 -22.45
C PRO A 145 -4.54 -2.25 -23.46
N PRO A 146 -4.75 -0.99 -23.03
CA PRO A 146 -4.44 0.15 -23.90
C PRO A 146 -3.03 -0.02 -24.45
N ASN A 147 -2.80 0.40 -25.71
CA ASN A 147 -1.48 0.31 -26.33
C ASN A 147 -0.44 0.83 -25.35
N LEU A 148 0.47 -0.06 -24.94
CA LEU A 148 1.54 0.26 -24.01
C LEU A 148 2.34 1.41 -24.62
N THR A 149 2.57 2.46 -23.82
CA THR A 149 3.22 3.70 -24.27
C THR A 149 4.66 3.49 -24.69
N ALA A 150 5.31 2.43 -24.18
CA ALA A 150 6.64 2.02 -24.60
C ALA A 150 6.59 1.44 -26.03
N THR A 151 6.83 2.29 -27.01
CA THR A 151 7.06 1.87 -28.39
C THR A 151 8.57 1.73 -28.65
N PRO A 152 9.00 0.96 -29.67
CA PRO A 152 10.41 0.90 -30.07
C PRO A 152 11.03 2.27 -30.43
N ALA A 153 10.21 3.29 -30.68
CA ALA A 153 10.64 4.66 -30.88
C ALA A 153 11.04 5.37 -29.56
N ASP A 154 10.55 4.86 -28.43
CA ASP A 154 10.69 5.45 -27.10
C ASP A 154 11.85 4.81 -26.34
N ARG A 155 13.07 5.22 -26.70
CA ARG A 155 14.33 4.57 -26.28
C ARG A 155 14.60 4.60 -24.77
N SER A 156 13.95 5.50 -24.03
CA SER A 156 14.04 5.60 -22.55
C SER A 156 12.98 4.74 -21.85
N ALA A 157 11.81 4.55 -22.47
CA ALA A 157 10.75 3.70 -21.94
C ALA A 157 11.02 2.21 -22.19
N MET A 158 11.67 1.84 -23.30
CA MET A 158 11.99 0.44 -23.63
C MET A 158 12.86 -0.28 -22.58
N PRO A 159 13.94 0.32 -22.02
CA PRO A 159 14.70 -0.31 -20.93
C PRO A 159 13.89 -0.52 -19.67
N ILE A 160 12.94 0.37 -19.33
CA ILE A 160 12.07 0.25 -18.15
C ILE A 160 10.96 -0.79 -18.41
N TYR A 161 10.45 -0.84 -19.63
CA TYR A 161 9.45 -1.81 -20.08
C TYR A 161 10.04 -3.24 -20.19
N ASP A 162 11.23 -3.38 -20.76
CA ASP A 162 11.97 -4.64 -20.84
C ASP A 162 12.54 -5.04 -19.48
N ALA A 163 12.93 -4.08 -18.65
CA ALA A 163 13.25 -4.31 -17.26
C ALA A 163 11.96 -4.54 -16.47
N ARG A 164 11.51 -5.80 -16.51
CA ARG A 164 10.85 -6.46 -15.38
C ARG A 164 11.80 -6.43 -14.16
N CYS A 165 12.12 -5.25 -13.64
CA CYS A 165 13.18 -5.05 -12.67
C CYS A 165 12.69 -5.50 -11.30
N GLU A 166 13.14 -6.69 -10.90
CA GLU A 166 13.16 -7.06 -9.50
C GLU A 166 14.37 -6.39 -8.85
N ILE A 167 14.13 -5.38 -8.02
CA ILE A 167 15.16 -4.88 -7.12
C ILE A 167 15.08 -5.75 -5.88
N SER A 168 16.03 -6.66 -5.74
CA SER A 168 16.15 -7.50 -4.56
C SER A 168 17.25 -6.95 -3.67
N SER A 169 16.98 -6.87 -2.36
CA SER A 169 18.02 -6.66 -1.36
C SER A 169 18.95 -7.87 -1.41
N VAL A 170 20.22 -7.63 -1.75
CA VAL A 170 21.25 -8.65 -1.64
C VAL A 170 21.83 -8.53 -0.24
N ARG A 171 21.60 -9.54 0.61
CA ARG A 171 22.49 -9.78 1.75
C ARG A 171 23.85 -10.13 1.16
N ASP A 172 24.78 -9.18 1.10
CA ASP A 172 26.06 -9.50 0.51
C ASP A 172 26.84 -10.51 1.37
N ARG A 173 27.62 -11.30 0.64
CA ARG A 173 28.42 -12.44 1.08
C ARG A 173 29.34 -12.07 2.24
N ARG A 174 29.49 -13.02 3.17
CA ARG A 174 30.59 -13.04 4.14
C ARG A 174 31.93 -13.15 3.40
N ASP A 175 32.51 -12.04 2.98
CA ASP A 175 33.93 -12.05 2.62
C ASP A 175 34.76 -12.08 3.91
N ARG A 176 35.63 -13.10 4.02
CA ARG A 176 36.39 -13.41 5.24
C ARG A 176 37.42 -12.35 5.64
N HIS A 177 37.46 -11.22 4.92
CA HIS A 177 38.47 -10.17 5.09
C HIS A 177 37.91 -8.76 5.34
N PHE A 178 36.58 -8.58 5.35
CA PHE A 178 35.97 -7.33 5.78
C PHE A 178 35.00 -7.61 6.94
N GLU A 179 35.28 -7.04 8.12
CA GLU A 179 34.40 -7.10 9.31
C GLU A 179 33.04 -6.37 9.12
N ARG A 180 32.81 -5.78 7.93
CA ARG A 180 31.59 -5.05 7.58
C ARG A 180 30.58 -5.98 6.90
N CYS A 181 29.72 -6.60 7.70
CA CYS A 181 28.44 -7.09 7.20
C CYS A 181 27.46 -5.91 7.17
N GLU A 182 27.43 -5.15 6.09
CA GLU A 182 26.41 -4.12 5.85
C GLU A 182 25.22 -4.81 5.15
N THR A 183 24.05 -4.86 5.81
CA THR A 183 22.83 -5.33 5.14
C THR A 183 22.28 -4.15 4.37
N ASP A 184 22.32 -4.22 3.04
CA ASP A 184 21.80 -3.19 2.14
C ASP A 184 20.36 -3.51 1.72
N CYS A 185 19.44 -2.64 2.10
CA CYS A 185 18.00 -2.84 1.90
C CYS A 185 17.46 -1.74 0.98
N VAL A 186 16.90 -2.13 -0.16
CA VAL A 186 16.07 -1.23 -0.96
C VAL A 186 14.65 -1.26 -0.42
N VAL A 187 14.09 -0.08 -0.23
CA VAL A 187 12.74 0.10 0.33
C VAL A 187 11.76 0.47 -0.76
N ASP A 188 12.14 1.39 -1.66
CA ASP A 188 11.23 1.93 -2.66
C ASP A 188 11.98 2.40 -3.91
N MET A 189 11.33 2.36 -5.06
CA MET A 189 11.78 2.96 -6.32
C MET A 189 10.57 3.60 -7.00
N GLN A 190 10.67 4.89 -7.32
CA GLN A 190 9.59 5.62 -7.96
C GLN A 190 10.13 6.53 -9.06
N MET A 191 9.36 6.61 -10.15
CA MET A 191 9.54 7.60 -11.20
C MET A 191 8.65 8.80 -10.88
N SER A 192 9.17 10.01 -11.06
CA SER A 192 8.38 11.24 -10.96
C SER A 192 7.32 11.29 -12.06
N SER A 193 6.20 11.99 -11.82
CA SER A 193 5.06 11.99 -12.75
C SER A 193 5.38 12.55 -14.14
N GLY A 194 6.40 13.42 -14.26
CA GLY A 194 6.90 13.91 -15.54
C GLY A 194 7.98 13.02 -16.17
N GLY A 195 8.40 11.94 -15.51
CA GLY A 195 9.47 11.06 -15.97
C GLY A 195 10.88 11.66 -15.86
N SER A 196 11.04 12.85 -15.26
CA SER A 196 12.31 13.56 -15.24
C SER A 196 13.29 13.04 -14.19
N CYS A 197 12.81 12.31 -13.18
CA CYS A 197 13.61 11.75 -12.10
C CYS A 197 13.10 10.37 -11.67
N LEU A 198 13.97 9.37 -11.75
CA LEU A 198 13.82 8.09 -11.10
C LEU A 198 14.59 8.13 -9.77
N ALA A 199 13.94 7.91 -8.64
CA ALA A 199 14.59 7.82 -7.34
C ALA A 199 14.50 6.42 -6.74
N VAL A 200 15.51 6.06 -5.95
CA VAL A 200 15.57 4.83 -5.16
C VAL A 200 15.88 5.20 -3.72
N LEU A 201 15.08 4.65 -2.82
CA LEU A 201 15.23 4.75 -1.39
C LEU A 201 15.73 3.42 -0.85
N GLY A 202 16.74 3.49 0.01
CA GLY A 202 17.20 2.35 0.76
C GLY A 202 17.81 2.75 2.09
N TRP A 203 18.37 1.76 2.78
CA TRP A 203 19.15 1.98 3.99
C TRP A 203 20.16 0.86 4.15
N VAL A 204 21.24 1.16 4.85
CA VAL A 204 22.24 0.17 5.22
C VAL A 204 22.37 0.10 6.72
N GLU A 205 22.62 -1.09 7.26
CA GLU A 205 22.90 -1.25 8.68
C GLU A 205 24.38 -1.00 8.96
N THR A 206 24.69 0.11 9.63
CA THR A 206 26.05 0.47 10.05
C THR A 206 26.28 0.01 11.48
N LYS A 207 27.37 -0.73 11.71
CA LYS A 207 27.80 -1.11 13.06
C LYS A 207 28.64 0.00 13.66
N ILE A 208 28.22 0.52 14.81
CA ILE A 208 28.96 1.50 15.59
C ILE A 208 29.50 0.83 16.85
N HIS A 209 30.79 1.01 17.11
CA HIS A 209 31.43 0.47 18.31
C HIS A 209 31.38 1.54 19.41
N SER A 210 30.62 1.29 20.48
CA SER A 210 30.60 2.19 21.66
C SER A 210 31.78 1.91 22.61
N ARG A 211 32.10 2.89 23.48
CA ARG A 211 33.12 2.78 24.54
C ARG A 211 32.93 1.56 25.46
N ASN A 212 31.68 1.11 25.63
CA ASN A 212 31.32 -0.02 26.50
C ASN A 212 31.39 -1.40 25.81
N ARG A 213 32.07 -1.51 24.65
CA ARG A 213 32.11 -2.73 23.81
C ARG A 213 30.73 -3.24 23.36
N ARG A 214 29.69 -2.41 23.46
CA ARG A 214 28.39 -2.71 22.84
C ARG A 214 28.46 -2.24 21.39
N THR A 215 28.30 -3.19 20.47
CA THR A 215 28.13 -2.88 19.05
C THR A 215 26.67 -2.45 18.86
N GLY A 216 26.45 -1.16 18.63
CA GLY A 216 25.17 -0.63 18.20
C GLY A 216 25.00 -0.83 16.70
N LYS A 217 23.76 -1.01 16.25
CA LYS A 217 23.40 -1.13 14.83
C LYS A 217 22.51 0.04 14.49
N PHE A 218 22.92 0.84 13.51
CA PHE A 218 22.21 2.04 13.10
C PHE A 218 21.76 1.90 11.66
N PRO A 219 20.48 2.19 11.35
CA PRO A 219 20.09 2.38 9.97
C PRO A 219 20.72 3.68 9.48
N ALA A 220 21.37 3.62 8.32
CA ALA A 220 21.83 4.78 7.56
C ALA A 220 20.98 4.86 6.29
N PRO A 221 19.88 5.63 6.31
CA PRO A 221 19.00 5.79 5.16
C PRO A 221 19.72 6.53 4.04
N TRP A 222 19.55 6.06 2.82
CA TRP A 222 20.16 6.66 1.65
C TRP A 222 19.15 6.81 0.52
N ILE A 223 19.38 7.82 -0.33
CA ILE A 223 18.70 7.96 -1.61
C ILE A 223 19.70 7.98 -2.75
N SER A 224 19.26 7.52 -3.91
CA SER A 224 19.97 7.61 -5.18
C SER A 224 18.97 7.90 -6.28
N TYR A 225 19.42 8.44 -7.40
CA TYR A 225 18.52 8.90 -8.46
C TYR A 225 19.18 8.87 -9.84
N HIS A 226 18.34 8.85 -10.86
CA HIS A 226 18.68 8.90 -12.27
C HIS A 226 17.74 9.86 -13.00
N PHE A 227 18.27 10.54 -14.02
CA PHE A 227 17.54 11.48 -14.84
C PHE A 227 17.45 10.91 -16.25
N PRO A 228 16.31 10.31 -16.65
CA PRO A 228 16.18 9.64 -17.94
C PRO A 228 16.49 10.55 -19.14
N ASP A 229 16.18 11.84 -19.01
CA ASP A 229 16.38 12.83 -20.08
C ASP A 229 17.81 13.41 -20.14
N ASP A 230 18.66 13.12 -19.14
CA ASP A 230 20.06 13.56 -19.15
C ASP A 230 20.97 12.43 -19.68
N PRO A 231 21.58 12.58 -20.87
CA PRO A 231 22.48 11.56 -21.43
C PRO A 231 23.73 11.30 -20.57
N LYS A 232 24.04 12.18 -19.61
CA LYS A 232 25.13 11.99 -18.66
C LYS A 232 24.72 11.16 -17.44
N SER A 233 23.42 11.05 -17.18
CA SER A 233 22.88 10.23 -16.11
C SER A 233 22.79 8.79 -16.58
N LYS A 234 23.46 7.87 -15.89
CA LYS A 234 23.41 6.45 -16.22
C LYS A 234 22.52 5.73 -15.23
N PHE A 235 21.56 4.93 -15.72
CA PHE A 235 20.72 4.11 -14.85
C PHE A 235 21.55 3.20 -13.92
N THR A 236 22.68 2.68 -14.41
CA THR A 236 23.63 1.87 -13.62
C THR A 236 24.23 2.60 -12.42
N ASP A 237 24.18 3.93 -12.39
CA ASP A 237 24.72 4.73 -11.29
C ASP A 237 23.76 4.71 -10.08
N VAL A 238 22.47 4.39 -10.27
CA VAL A 238 21.45 4.41 -9.20
C VAL A 238 21.81 3.47 -8.06
N MET A 239 22.35 2.30 -8.36
CA MET A 239 22.69 1.29 -7.33
C MET A 239 24.14 1.39 -6.83
N GLN A 240 24.97 2.25 -7.44
CA GLN A 240 26.39 2.38 -7.07
C GLN A 240 26.57 3.10 -5.73
N TRP A 241 27.36 2.52 -4.83
CA TRP A 241 27.58 3.05 -3.49
C TRP A 241 28.04 4.50 -3.46
N GLY A 242 28.99 4.89 -4.32
CA GLY A 242 29.53 6.25 -4.39
C GLY A 242 28.56 7.32 -4.92
N ARG A 243 27.37 6.92 -5.37
CA ARG A 243 26.31 7.79 -5.87
C ARG A 243 25.16 7.96 -4.89
N ARG A 244 25.13 7.13 -3.85
CA ARG A 244 24.14 7.22 -2.78
C ARG A 244 24.42 8.43 -1.91
N MET A 245 23.36 9.09 -1.47
CA MET A 245 23.42 10.20 -0.54
C MET A 245 22.69 9.81 0.74
N GLU A 246 23.36 9.98 1.88
CA GLU A 246 22.73 9.81 3.19
C GLU A 246 21.62 10.85 3.38
N VAL A 247 20.45 10.38 3.83
CA VAL A 247 19.27 11.22 4.02
C VAL A 247 19.39 12.05 5.30
N GLY A 248 20.08 11.53 6.31
CA GLY A 248 20.19 12.15 7.64
C GLY A 248 18.96 11.96 8.53
N LEU A 249 18.15 10.95 8.22
CA LEU A 249 17.13 10.40 9.12
C LEU A 249 17.75 9.37 10.06
N ALA A 250 17.14 9.21 11.24
CA ALA A 250 17.66 8.34 12.30
C ALA A 250 16.97 6.97 12.30
N GLY A 251 15.72 6.91 11.80
CA GLY A 251 14.98 5.67 11.68
C GLY A 251 15.19 4.97 10.34
N VAL A 252 14.68 3.74 10.25
CA VAL A 252 14.55 3.02 8.99
C VAL A 252 13.55 3.78 8.11
N PRO A 253 13.92 4.16 6.87
CA PRO A 253 13.01 4.87 6.00
C PRO A 253 11.95 3.88 5.50
N ARG A 254 10.72 4.35 5.32
CA ARG A 254 9.59 3.49 4.92
C ARG A 254 8.87 3.95 3.67
N HIS A 255 8.88 5.25 3.42
CA HIS A 255 8.06 5.82 2.36
C HIS A 255 8.83 6.91 1.62
N MET A 256 8.63 6.95 0.30
CA MET A 256 9.13 7.99 -0.59
C MET A 256 7.96 8.59 -1.37
N ALA A 257 8.06 9.87 -1.72
CA ALA A 257 7.20 10.50 -2.70
C ALA A 257 8.01 11.49 -3.54
N LEU A 258 7.66 11.66 -4.81
CA LEU A 258 8.24 12.68 -5.68
C LEU A 258 7.22 13.77 -6.00
N ASP A 259 7.69 15.02 -6.02
CA ASP A 259 6.95 16.15 -6.56
C ASP A 259 7.65 16.67 -7.81
N GLU A 260 7.09 16.36 -8.98
CA GLU A 260 7.62 16.83 -10.27
C GLU A 260 7.61 18.35 -10.37
N SER A 261 6.59 19.01 -9.82
CA SER A 261 6.38 20.44 -9.98
C SER A 261 7.44 21.26 -9.24
N GLN A 262 7.77 20.85 -8.01
CA GLN A 262 8.80 21.47 -7.18
C GLN A 262 10.16 20.77 -7.30
N ARG A 263 10.23 19.64 -8.02
CA ARG A 263 11.43 18.82 -8.21
C ARG A 263 12.00 18.32 -6.88
N LEU A 264 11.13 17.88 -5.98
CA LEU A 264 11.46 17.45 -4.61
C LEU A 264 11.24 15.94 -4.40
N ILE A 265 12.26 15.24 -3.90
CA ILE A 265 12.13 13.88 -3.35
C ILE A 265 11.85 14.01 -1.86
N PHE A 266 10.77 13.42 -1.37
CA PHE A 266 10.45 13.30 0.05
C PHE A 266 10.76 11.90 0.56
N VAL A 267 11.38 11.80 1.73
CA VAL A 267 11.72 10.53 2.41
C VAL A 267 11.23 10.60 3.85
N ALA A 268 10.50 9.58 4.28
CA ALA A 268 9.95 9.51 5.63
C ALA A 268 10.52 8.32 6.42
N ASP A 269 10.86 8.58 7.68
CA ASP A 269 10.95 7.56 8.74
C ASP A 269 9.71 7.65 9.66
N ASN A 270 9.77 7.08 10.86
CA ASN A 270 8.63 7.06 11.78
C ASN A 270 8.31 8.43 12.40
N ASP A 271 9.25 9.37 12.41
CA ASP A 271 9.14 10.60 13.19
C ASP A 271 9.37 11.87 12.37
N ARG A 272 10.05 11.76 11.22
CA ARG A 272 10.42 12.88 10.37
C ARG A 272 10.31 12.56 8.89
N ILE A 273 10.08 13.62 8.13
CA ILE A 273 10.16 13.62 6.66
C ILE A 273 11.26 14.60 6.26
N LYS A 274 12.12 14.21 5.33
CA LYS A 274 13.11 15.10 4.71
C LYS A 274 12.84 15.23 3.23
N SER A 275 13.17 16.38 2.66
CA SER A 275 13.01 16.63 1.23
C SER A 275 14.31 17.10 0.58
N PHE A 276 14.45 16.76 -0.70
CA PHE A 276 15.64 17.06 -1.47
C PHE A 276 15.27 17.52 -2.88
N GLU A 277 15.74 18.70 -3.27
CA GLU A 277 15.58 19.21 -4.62
C GLU A 277 16.57 18.50 -5.56
N TRP A 278 16.08 17.89 -6.63
CA TRP A 278 16.93 17.20 -7.63
C TRP A 278 17.30 18.09 -8.82
N ALA A 279 16.52 19.13 -9.08
CA ALA A 279 16.81 20.11 -10.11
C ALA A 279 16.26 21.48 -9.72
N SER A 280 16.97 22.54 -10.07
CA SER A 280 16.52 23.90 -9.79
C SER A 280 15.34 24.30 -10.69
N ALA A 281 14.63 25.36 -10.32
CA ALA A 281 13.51 25.91 -11.10
C ALA A 281 13.86 26.23 -12.57
N ASN A 282 15.13 26.47 -12.90
CA ASN A 282 15.56 26.81 -14.26
C ASN A 282 15.77 25.60 -15.19
N GLY A 283 15.56 24.37 -14.70
CA GLY A 283 15.85 23.16 -15.49
C GLY A 283 17.11 22.41 -15.08
N SER A 284 18.06 23.06 -14.39
CA SER A 284 19.38 22.48 -14.15
C SER A 284 19.36 21.38 -13.09
N TYR A 285 19.73 20.17 -13.47
CA TYR A 285 19.93 19.07 -12.53
C TYR A 285 21.06 19.38 -11.55
N HIS A 286 20.83 19.03 -10.29
CA HIS A 286 21.86 19.13 -9.26
C HIS A 286 22.79 17.92 -9.30
N LYS A 287 24.10 18.16 -9.21
CA LYS A 287 25.10 17.08 -9.11
C LYS A 287 24.89 16.21 -7.86
N ARG A 288 24.35 16.81 -6.79
CA ARG A 288 23.88 16.15 -5.57
C ARG A 288 22.59 16.86 -5.15
N PRO A 289 21.54 16.15 -4.67
CA PRO A 289 20.29 16.80 -4.30
C PRO A 289 20.53 17.80 -3.17
N LEU A 290 19.79 18.91 -3.22
CA LEU A 290 19.88 19.94 -2.21
C LEU A 290 18.85 19.65 -1.12
N ALA A 291 19.27 19.43 0.13
CA ALA A 291 18.34 19.26 1.24
C ALA A 291 17.52 20.55 1.44
N MET A 292 16.19 20.45 1.35
CA MET A 292 15.30 21.61 1.36
C MET A 292 14.59 21.76 2.70
N HIS A 293 13.82 20.75 3.10
CA HIS A 293 12.96 20.79 4.27
C HIS A 293 13.18 19.58 5.19
N THR A 294 13.02 19.79 6.50
CA THR A 294 12.78 18.75 7.50
C THR A 294 11.41 18.99 8.12
N LEU A 295 10.56 17.97 8.18
CA LEU A 295 9.20 18.01 8.69
C LEU A 295 9.06 17.06 9.88
N ARG A 296 8.24 17.46 10.85
CA ARG A 296 7.92 16.67 12.02
C ARG A 296 6.68 15.83 11.77
N SER A 297 6.85 14.54 11.48
CA SER A 297 5.76 13.60 11.20
C SER A 297 5.42 12.67 12.36
N LYS A 298 5.94 12.89 13.57
CA LYS A 298 5.57 12.09 14.75
C LYS A 298 4.05 11.89 14.86
N ARG A 299 3.61 10.61 14.95
CA ARG A 299 2.21 10.08 14.88
C ARG A 299 1.64 9.84 13.48
N PHE A 300 2.34 10.30 12.45
CA PHE A 300 2.07 10.11 11.02
C PHE A 300 3.25 9.35 10.43
N ASP A 301 3.29 8.04 10.71
CA ASP A 301 4.36 7.12 10.30
C ASP A 301 3.94 6.22 9.13
N GLY A 302 2.86 6.59 8.45
CA GLY A 302 2.30 5.90 7.29
C GLY A 302 2.79 6.47 5.96
N PRO A 303 2.17 6.02 4.85
CA PRO A 303 2.60 6.42 3.52
C PRO A 303 2.44 7.93 3.29
N ILE A 304 3.29 8.46 2.41
CA ILE A 304 3.32 9.88 2.02
C ILE A 304 2.90 10.04 0.56
N ALA A 305 2.36 11.20 0.22
CA ALA A 305 2.03 11.55 -1.16
C ALA A 305 2.02 13.07 -1.34
N THR A 306 2.22 13.51 -2.56
CA THR A 306 2.13 14.91 -2.98
C THR A 306 0.78 15.12 -3.67
N LEU A 307 0.08 16.18 -3.29
CA LEU A 307 -1.19 16.60 -3.88
C LEU A 307 -0.96 17.88 -4.71
N PRO A 308 -1.84 18.17 -5.70
CA PRO A 308 -1.85 19.46 -6.37
C PRO A 308 -1.94 20.63 -5.40
N GLY A 309 -1.38 21.77 -5.78
CA GLY A 309 -1.34 22.96 -4.93
C GLY A 309 -0.28 22.87 -3.84
N ASN A 310 0.89 22.29 -4.16
CA ASN A 310 2.08 22.28 -3.30
C ASN A 310 1.79 21.75 -1.89
N THR A 311 1.07 20.64 -1.80
CA THR A 311 0.68 20.04 -0.52
C THR A 311 1.29 18.65 -0.38
N LEU A 312 2.02 18.42 0.71
CA LEU A 312 2.45 17.08 1.10
C LEU A 312 1.49 16.53 2.14
N ILE A 313 1.11 15.26 1.98
CA ILE A 313 0.30 14.54 2.96
C ILE A 313 1.05 13.33 3.51
N CYS A 314 0.82 13.01 4.79
CA CYS A 314 1.33 11.80 5.43
C CYS A 314 0.24 11.16 6.28
N ALA A 315 -0.01 9.89 6.05
CA ALA A 315 -1.00 9.14 6.81
C ALA A 315 -0.51 8.82 8.23
N GLY A 316 -1.44 8.87 9.17
CA GLY A 316 -1.31 8.35 10.52
C GLY A 316 -2.48 7.43 10.87
N THR A 317 -2.55 7.03 12.13
CA THR A 317 -3.72 6.29 12.63
C THR A 317 -4.93 7.23 12.70
N GLY A 318 -5.96 6.94 11.92
CA GLY A 318 -7.25 7.64 11.96
C GLY A 318 -7.25 9.03 11.35
N SER A 319 -6.13 9.48 10.76
CA SER A 319 -5.97 10.85 10.27
C SER A 319 -4.82 10.98 9.26
N VAL A 320 -4.75 12.12 8.60
CA VAL A 320 -3.69 12.53 7.67
C VAL A 320 -3.19 13.90 8.07
N ALA A 321 -1.87 14.06 8.19
CA ALA A 321 -1.23 15.36 8.34
C ALA A 321 -0.95 15.98 6.98
N LEU A 322 -1.08 17.31 6.90
CA LEU A 322 -0.87 18.08 5.69
C LEU A 322 0.14 19.19 5.91
N TRP A 323 1.07 19.36 4.98
CA TRP A 323 2.02 20.47 4.95
C TRP A 323 1.84 21.24 3.64
N SER A 324 1.59 22.55 3.75
CA SER A 324 1.68 23.45 2.62
C SER A 324 3.14 23.79 2.37
N LEU A 325 3.70 23.34 1.24
CA LEU A 325 5.12 23.45 0.94
C LEU A 325 5.59 24.90 0.83
N ASP A 326 4.71 25.80 0.36
CA ASP A 326 4.99 27.23 0.21
C ASP A 326 5.24 27.95 1.56
N GLN A 327 4.80 27.34 2.66
CA GLN A 327 4.90 27.90 4.02
C GLN A 327 6.07 27.28 4.81
N LEU A 328 6.79 26.31 4.24
CA LEU A 328 7.82 25.60 4.95
C LEU A 328 9.13 26.38 5.04
N GLU A 329 9.77 26.30 6.20
CA GLU A 329 11.16 26.72 6.36
C GLU A 329 12.07 25.88 5.46
N THR A 330 13.10 26.51 4.91
CA THR A 330 14.14 25.83 4.13
C THR A 330 15.47 25.89 4.87
N HIS A 331 16.34 24.90 4.65
CA HIS A 331 17.70 24.88 5.21
C HIS A 331 18.60 26.03 4.69
N GLY A 332 18.10 26.90 3.82
CA GLY A 332 18.82 28.03 3.23
C GLY A 332 19.99 27.60 2.34
N LEU A 333 20.72 28.58 1.80
CA LEU A 333 21.92 28.32 0.97
C LEU A 333 23.12 27.85 1.80
N LYS A 334 23.12 28.10 3.10
CA LYS A 334 24.18 27.67 4.02
C LYS A 334 23.84 26.29 4.57
N ARG A 335 24.52 25.27 4.04
CA ARG A 335 24.44 23.88 4.55
C ARG A 335 24.57 23.87 6.08
N GLY A 336 23.63 23.21 6.75
CA GLY A 336 23.68 22.97 8.20
C GLY A 336 22.84 23.91 9.07
N GLN A 337 21.96 24.75 8.52
CA GLN A 337 20.95 25.41 9.34
C GLN A 337 19.89 24.38 9.77
N ASN A 338 19.62 24.26 11.06
CA ASN A 338 18.55 23.40 11.55
C ASN A 338 17.18 24.08 11.36
N ILE A 339 16.18 23.30 10.94
CA ILE A 339 14.77 23.70 10.85
C ILE A 339 14.08 23.32 12.18
N GLY A 340 13.48 24.30 12.84
CA GLY A 340 12.95 24.13 14.20
C GLY A 340 14.04 24.02 15.28
N LYS A 341 13.83 23.15 16.27
CA LYS A 341 14.75 22.98 17.41
C LYS A 341 15.76 21.88 17.14
N THR A 342 16.95 22.00 17.71
CA THR A 342 17.89 20.88 17.80
C THR A 342 17.29 19.78 18.68
N ILE A 343 17.23 18.56 18.16
CA ILE A 343 16.82 17.37 18.90
C ILE A 343 18.05 16.54 19.25
N PHE A 344 18.00 15.89 20.41
CA PHE A 344 18.92 14.81 20.75
C PHE A 344 18.26 13.50 20.32
N ILE A 345 19.01 12.66 19.63
CA ILE A 345 18.55 11.32 19.28
C ILE A 345 18.93 10.44 20.46
N ASP A 346 17.94 9.91 21.19
CA ASP A 346 18.14 9.28 22.51
C ASP A 346 19.21 8.16 22.51
N ASP A 347 19.42 7.50 21.37
CA ASP A 347 20.44 6.46 21.18
C ASP A 347 21.87 7.00 20.99
N GLU A 348 22.10 8.32 20.98
CA GLU A 348 23.42 8.95 20.79
C GLU A 348 24.29 9.09 22.04
N CYS A 349 23.70 9.02 23.23
CA CYS A 349 24.37 9.40 24.47
C CYS A 349 25.53 8.47 24.89
N ASP A 350 25.76 7.37 24.17
CA ASP A 350 26.80 6.36 24.48
C ASP A 350 27.97 6.31 23.47
N TYR A 351 28.04 7.23 22.49
CA TYR A 351 29.10 7.21 21.47
C TYR A 351 30.40 7.91 21.88
N ASP A 352 31.52 7.35 21.42
CA ASP A 352 32.79 8.04 21.45
C ASP A 352 32.78 9.12 20.37
N SER A 353 33.11 10.38 20.72
CA SER A 353 33.31 11.46 19.75
C SER A 353 34.40 11.13 18.71
N ASP A 354 35.24 10.15 19.03
CA ASP A 354 36.38 9.70 18.22
C ASP A 354 36.02 8.54 17.27
N CYS A 355 34.74 8.14 17.18
CA CYS A 355 34.30 7.16 16.18
C CYS A 355 34.17 7.81 14.80
N ASP A 356 35.11 7.54 13.90
CA ASP A 356 35.13 7.99 12.49
C ASP A 356 33.93 7.51 11.63
N HIS A 357 32.95 6.82 12.21
CA HIS A 357 31.88 6.09 11.49
C HIS A 357 30.46 6.39 11.99
N ILE A 358 30.26 7.51 12.70
CA ILE A 358 28.88 7.94 13.04
C ILE A 358 28.20 8.38 11.72
N PRO A 359 27.05 7.79 11.35
CA PRO A 359 26.31 8.21 10.16
C PRO A 359 25.92 9.69 10.29
N HIS A 360 25.86 10.40 9.17
CA HIS A 360 25.53 11.82 9.20
C HIS A 360 24.06 12.00 9.58
N LEU A 361 23.77 12.22 10.86
CA LEU A 361 22.44 12.50 11.38
C LEU A 361 22.18 14.00 11.36
N GLU A 362 20.98 14.37 10.93
CA GLU A 362 20.54 15.76 10.94
C GLU A 362 19.67 15.99 12.18
N TYR A 363 19.91 17.08 12.91
CA TYR A 363 19.36 17.28 14.27
C TYR A 363 18.15 18.21 14.35
N SER A 364 17.46 18.46 13.24
CA SER A 364 16.25 19.28 13.22
C SER A 364 15.04 18.51 13.76
N SER A 365 14.25 19.19 14.59
CA SER A 365 12.90 18.75 14.95
C SER A 365 11.94 18.79 13.77
N GLY A 366 12.22 19.64 12.78
CA GLY A 366 11.39 19.85 11.60
C GLY A 366 10.17 20.74 11.82
N SER A 367 9.58 21.19 10.70
CA SER A 367 8.37 21.99 10.65
C SER A 367 7.12 21.18 11.03
N ALA A 368 6.21 21.78 11.80
CA ALA A 368 4.92 21.17 12.12
C ALA A 368 3.99 21.11 10.89
N HIS A 369 3.02 20.19 10.89
CA HIS A 369 1.98 20.17 9.86
C HIS A 369 1.10 21.43 9.92
N THR A 370 0.64 21.87 8.77
CA THR A 370 -0.26 23.02 8.61
C THR A 370 -1.67 22.67 9.07
N SER A 371 -2.14 21.45 8.79
CA SER A 371 -3.46 20.97 9.17
C SER A 371 -3.50 19.43 9.30
N GLU A 372 -4.62 18.92 9.82
CA GLU A 372 -4.89 17.48 9.98
C GLU A 372 -6.32 17.19 9.52
N ILE A 373 -6.51 16.09 8.80
CA ILE A 373 -7.83 15.60 8.36
C ILE A 373 -8.06 14.24 9.01
N ALA A 374 -9.10 14.14 9.84
CA ALA A 374 -9.49 12.87 10.46
C ALA A 374 -10.27 11.99 9.46
N PHE A 375 -10.07 10.67 9.50
CA PHE A 375 -10.89 9.72 8.74
C PHE A 375 -12.28 9.62 9.38
N ALA A 376 -13.28 10.19 8.71
CA ALA A 376 -14.63 10.32 9.26
C ALA A 376 -15.27 8.97 9.60
N ASN A 377 -15.13 8.00 8.70
CA ASN A 377 -15.73 6.68 8.84
C ASN A 377 -14.83 5.67 9.56
N GLU A 378 -13.53 5.95 9.65
CA GLU A 378 -12.50 4.94 9.92
C GLU A 378 -11.43 5.45 10.91
N ARG A 379 -11.86 5.83 12.11
CA ARG A 379 -11.02 6.52 13.11
C ARG A 379 -9.83 5.71 13.64
N LYS A 380 -9.80 4.40 13.41
CA LYS A 380 -8.68 3.51 13.80
C LYS A 380 -7.86 3.02 12.61
N PHE A 381 -8.30 3.34 11.39
CA PHE A 381 -7.63 2.89 10.18
C PHE A 381 -6.24 3.52 10.09
N LYS A 382 -5.24 2.67 9.84
CA LYS A 382 -3.85 3.08 9.69
C LYS A 382 -3.38 2.59 8.32
N PRO A 383 -3.36 3.48 7.30
CA PRO A 383 -2.86 3.12 5.98
C PRO A 383 -1.44 2.56 6.06
N GLY A 384 -1.24 1.37 5.47
CA GLY A 384 0.09 0.80 5.25
C GLY A 384 0.62 1.14 3.86
N VAL A 385 -0.28 1.21 2.88
CA VAL A 385 -0.01 1.61 1.50
C VAL A 385 -1.16 2.50 1.04
N TRP A 386 -0.85 3.51 0.23
CA TRP A 386 -1.86 4.28 -0.47
C TRP A 386 -1.37 4.74 -1.84
N GLN A 387 -2.28 5.19 -2.68
CA GLN A 387 -1.95 5.95 -3.87
C GLN A 387 -3.05 6.97 -4.17
N VAL A 388 -2.64 8.16 -4.60
CA VAL A 388 -3.57 9.23 -5.00
C VAL A 388 -4.24 8.84 -6.31
N LEU A 389 -5.55 9.04 -6.42
CA LEU A 389 -6.26 8.78 -7.67
C LEU A 389 -5.93 9.87 -8.70
N PRO A 390 -5.43 9.53 -9.90
CA PRO A 390 -5.06 10.53 -10.91
C PRO A 390 -6.20 11.47 -11.30
N HIS A 391 -7.44 10.96 -11.33
CA HIS A 391 -8.63 11.70 -11.76
C HIS A 391 -9.39 12.37 -10.60
N SER A 392 -8.97 12.14 -9.37
CA SER A 392 -9.54 12.74 -8.16
C SER A 392 -8.41 12.98 -7.17
N PRO A 393 -7.62 14.05 -7.35
CA PRO A 393 -6.38 14.25 -6.60
C PRO A 393 -6.60 14.51 -5.11
N SER A 394 -7.83 14.77 -4.67
CA SER A 394 -8.21 14.83 -3.26
C SER A 394 -8.57 13.46 -2.67
N THR A 395 -8.58 12.39 -3.48
CA THR A 395 -8.93 11.04 -3.07
C THR A 395 -7.71 10.12 -3.09
N VAL A 396 -7.54 9.35 -2.02
CA VAL A 396 -6.51 8.31 -1.93
C VAL A 396 -7.16 6.93 -1.89
N LEU A 397 -6.63 5.99 -2.68
CA LEU A 397 -6.92 4.57 -2.51
C LEU A 397 -5.90 4.01 -1.51
N ALA A 398 -6.38 3.50 -0.38
CA ALA A 398 -5.55 3.07 0.73
C ALA A 398 -5.91 1.65 1.18
N THR A 399 -4.95 0.97 1.77
CA THR A 399 -5.16 -0.30 2.47
C THR A 399 -4.41 -0.27 3.79
N GLY A 400 -4.98 -0.85 4.84
CA GLY A 400 -4.32 -0.97 6.12
C GLY A 400 -3.28 -2.09 6.12
N ARG A 401 -2.47 -2.12 7.17
CA ARG A 401 -1.49 -3.19 7.33
C ARG A 401 -2.20 -4.53 7.55
N MET A 402 -1.86 -5.54 6.74
CA MET A 402 -2.46 -6.88 6.79
C MET A 402 -3.98 -6.85 6.55
N GLU A 403 -4.45 -5.88 5.78
CA GLU A 403 -5.82 -5.86 5.30
C GLU A 403 -5.93 -6.47 3.91
N ARG A 404 -7.12 -7.02 3.63
CA ARG A 404 -7.44 -7.71 2.37
C ARG A 404 -8.45 -6.92 1.52
N ASN A 405 -8.60 -5.64 1.83
CA ASN A 405 -9.49 -4.73 1.15
C ASN A 405 -8.74 -3.41 0.91
N CYS A 406 -9.25 -2.65 -0.05
CA CYS A 406 -8.82 -1.28 -0.30
C CYS A 406 -10.00 -0.35 -0.05
N VAL A 407 -9.72 0.86 0.41
CA VAL A 407 -10.73 1.90 0.65
C VAL A 407 -10.31 3.18 -0.06
N ALA A 408 -11.24 3.78 -0.80
CA ALA A 408 -11.06 5.12 -1.32
C ALA A 408 -11.50 6.13 -0.26
N ILE A 409 -10.62 7.06 0.10
CA ILE A 409 -10.83 8.09 1.11
C ILE A 409 -10.70 9.45 0.45
N ASP A 410 -11.76 10.23 0.52
CA ASP A 410 -11.80 11.61 0.03
C ASP A 410 -11.36 12.56 1.15
N LEU A 411 -10.19 13.17 0.96
CA LEU A 411 -9.57 14.07 1.91
C LEU A 411 -10.21 15.46 1.87
N GLU A 412 -10.69 15.92 0.71
CA GLU A 412 -11.36 17.22 0.58
C GLU A 412 -12.68 17.25 1.35
N HIS A 413 -13.43 16.14 1.32
CA HIS A 413 -14.68 15.99 2.06
C HIS A 413 -14.49 15.37 3.46
N GLY A 414 -13.41 15.75 4.15
CA GLY A 414 -13.19 15.44 5.56
C GLY A 414 -12.83 13.99 5.84
N GLY A 415 -12.05 13.35 4.96
CA GLY A 415 -11.58 11.99 5.14
C GLY A 415 -12.71 10.95 5.07
N LYS A 416 -13.73 11.19 4.26
CA LYS A 416 -14.88 10.28 4.11
C LYS A 416 -14.52 9.11 3.20
N THR A 417 -14.89 7.90 3.60
CA THR A 417 -14.76 6.73 2.73
C THR A 417 -15.80 6.81 1.62
N THR A 418 -15.36 6.88 0.37
CA THR A 418 -16.23 6.98 -0.81
C THR A 418 -16.54 5.60 -1.40
N THR A 419 -15.60 4.67 -1.32
CA THR A 419 -15.77 3.31 -1.88
C THR A 419 -14.92 2.31 -1.10
N ARG A 420 -15.41 1.07 -0.98
CA ARG A 420 -14.65 -0.06 -0.47
C ARG A 420 -14.52 -1.11 -1.55
N TYR A 421 -13.32 -1.63 -1.73
CA TYR A 421 -12.98 -2.68 -2.67
C TYR A 421 -12.60 -3.91 -1.86
N GLN A 422 -13.38 -4.98 -2.03
CA GLN A 422 -13.19 -6.26 -1.34
C GLN A 422 -12.88 -7.36 -2.37
N GLY A 423 -12.41 -8.51 -1.89
CA GLY A 423 -12.19 -9.70 -2.74
C GLY A 423 -10.74 -10.18 -2.82
N HIS A 424 -9.80 -9.62 -2.05
CA HIS A 424 -8.45 -10.19 -1.96
C HIS A 424 -8.45 -11.39 -1.00
N SER A 425 -7.86 -12.50 -1.44
CA SER A 425 -7.60 -13.66 -0.58
C SER A 425 -6.35 -13.47 0.29
N GLY A 426 -5.47 -12.54 -0.08
CA GLY A 426 -4.24 -12.18 0.63
C GLY A 426 -4.21 -10.73 1.10
N PHE A 427 -3.17 -10.39 1.85
CA PHE A 427 -2.92 -9.01 2.28
C PHE A 427 -2.43 -8.17 1.10
N VAL A 428 -2.96 -6.96 0.98
CA VAL A 428 -2.50 -6.02 -0.05
C VAL A 428 -1.20 -5.37 0.42
N SER A 429 -0.17 -5.49 -0.40
CA SER A 429 1.18 -4.99 -0.15
C SER A 429 1.59 -3.83 -1.06
N GLY A 430 0.82 -3.60 -2.13
CA GLY A 430 1.08 -2.57 -3.13
C GLY A 430 -0.22 -2.23 -3.87
N ILE A 431 -0.30 -0.99 -4.35
CA ILE A 431 -1.39 -0.48 -5.19
C ILE A 431 -0.74 0.17 -6.42
N SER A 432 -1.32 -0.04 -7.59
CA SER A 432 -0.95 0.65 -8.83
C SER A 432 -2.21 1.03 -9.58
N ILE A 433 -2.40 2.32 -9.87
CA ILE A 433 -3.60 2.82 -10.53
C ILE A 433 -3.29 3.15 -11.99
N SER A 434 -4.23 2.88 -12.89
CA SER A 434 -4.10 3.30 -14.29
C SER A 434 -4.34 4.80 -14.44
N ASP A 435 -3.43 5.48 -15.12
CA ASP A 435 -3.61 6.89 -15.51
C ASP A 435 -4.64 7.07 -16.64
N VAL A 436 -4.95 6.00 -17.37
CA VAL A 436 -5.84 6.03 -18.54
C VAL A 436 -7.26 5.63 -18.15
N ASP A 437 -7.41 4.65 -17.26
CA ASP A 437 -8.71 4.19 -16.78
C ASP A 437 -8.85 4.36 -15.25
N PRO A 438 -9.63 5.35 -14.77
CA PRO A 438 -9.85 5.59 -13.34
C PRO A 438 -10.42 4.40 -12.57
N ARG A 439 -11.02 3.44 -13.28
CA ARG A 439 -11.71 2.30 -12.70
C ARG A 439 -10.80 1.08 -12.56
N VAL A 440 -9.58 1.17 -13.06
CA VAL A 440 -8.62 0.07 -13.08
C VAL A 440 -7.46 0.39 -12.16
N PHE A 441 -7.29 -0.47 -11.17
CA PHE A 441 -6.09 -0.53 -10.35
C PHE A 441 -5.71 -1.99 -10.13
N LEU A 442 -4.43 -2.20 -9.86
CA LEU A 442 -3.84 -3.47 -9.51
C LEU A 442 -3.37 -3.42 -8.06
N THR A 443 -3.39 -4.57 -7.43
CA THR A 443 -2.90 -4.78 -6.07
C THR A 443 -1.95 -5.97 -6.06
N SER A 444 -0.90 -5.91 -5.24
CA SER A 444 0.06 -7.02 -5.08
C SER A 444 -0.03 -7.73 -3.75
#